data_AF-A0A9D3Y1Y8-F1
#
_entry.id   AF-A0A9D3Y1Y8-F1
#
_cell.length_a   1.000
_cell.length_b   1.000
_cell.length_c   1.000
_cell.angle_alpha   90.00
_cell.angle_beta   90.00
_cell.angle_gamma   90.00
#
_symmetry.space_group_name_H-M   'P 1'
#
loop_
_entity.id
_entity.type
_entity.pdbx_description
1 polymer ?
#
loop_
_entity_poly.entity_id
_entity_poly.type
_entity_poly.pdbx_seq_one_letter_code
_entity_poly.pdbx_strand_id
1 'polypeptide(L)'
;METGHNNHKYQSLHIFLRRRVYTNKGPNFTIHIDGYDKLKPFGIAIHGAVDGFSRCILWLEACYSNNDPRLIAGFFVNFVKRIGRVPRLIRGDAGTENVW
;
A
#
# COMPACT_ATOMS: atom_id res chain seq x y z
N MET A 1 -36.56 44.40 23.34
CA MET A 1 -36.73 43.23 22.45
C MET A 1 -35.35 42.92 21.91
N GLU A 2 -34.56 42.13 22.65
CA GLU A 2 -33.20 41.75 22.27
C GLU A 2 -33.25 40.50 21.38
N THR A 3 -32.64 40.59 20.20
CA THR A 3 -32.49 39.47 19.26
C THR A 3 -31.33 38.58 19.68
N GLY A 4 -31.64 37.42 20.25
CA GLY A 4 -30.66 36.38 20.58
C GLY A 4 -30.05 35.76 19.32
N HIS A 5 -28.76 36.01 19.08
CA HIS A 5 -27.96 35.31 18.07
C HIS A 5 -27.77 33.84 18.47
N ASN A 6 -28.38 32.93 17.71
CA ASN A 6 -28.21 31.49 17.85
C ASN A 6 -26.81 31.07 17.37
N ASN A 7 -25.84 31.06 18.29
CA ASN A 7 -24.54 30.44 18.06
C ASN A 7 -24.67 28.91 18.13
N HIS A 8 -25.16 28.29 17.06
CA HIS A 8 -24.96 26.87 16.82
C HIS A 8 -23.46 26.63 16.62
N LYS A 9 -22.78 26.30 17.72
CA LYS A 9 -21.42 25.77 17.71
C LYS A 9 -21.43 24.48 16.90
N TYR A 10 -20.94 24.55 15.66
CA TYR A 10 -20.45 23.38 14.95
C TYR A 10 -19.26 22.84 15.76
N GLN A 11 -19.54 21.94 16.71
CA GLN A 11 -18.51 21.19 17.41
C GLN A 11 -17.95 20.19 16.40
N SER A 12 -16.87 20.58 15.72
CA SER A 12 -16.08 19.71 14.88
C SER A 12 -15.67 18.47 15.67
N LEU A 13 -16.22 17.32 15.31
CA LEU A 13 -15.79 16.02 15.80
C LEU A 13 -14.34 15.77 15.34
N HIS A 14 -13.38 16.18 16.15
CA HIS A 14 -11.98 15.78 15.98
C HIS A 14 -11.87 14.28 16.29
N ILE A 15 -12.02 13.45 15.26
CA ILE A 15 -11.72 12.01 15.34
C ILE A 15 -10.20 11.88 15.45
N PHE A 16 -9.70 11.58 16.64
CA PHE A 16 -8.30 11.21 16.82
C PHE A 16 -8.05 9.85 16.17
N LEU A 17 -7.36 9.83 15.03
CA LEU A 17 -6.91 8.59 14.38
C LEU A 17 -5.87 7.89 15.25
N ARG A 18 -6.30 6.88 16.01
CA ARG A 18 -5.39 6.01 16.75
C ARG A 18 -4.59 5.17 15.76
N ARG A 19 -3.29 5.42 15.62
CA ARG A 19 -2.42 4.62 14.76
C ARG A 19 -2.51 3.14 15.17
N ARG A 20 -2.81 2.28 14.20
CA ARG A 20 -2.82 0.83 14.40
C ARG A 20 -1.39 0.36 14.65
N VAL A 21 -1.15 -0.35 15.75
CA VAL A 21 0.14 -1.02 15.98
C VAL A 21 0.23 -2.18 14.99
N TYR A 22 1.15 -2.06 14.03
CA TYR A 22 1.39 -3.09 13.04
C TYR A 22 2.48 -4.03 13.55
N THR A 23 2.12 -5.26 13.88
CA THR A 23 3.07 -6.31 14.29
C THR A 23 3.14 -7.40 13.24
N ASN A 24 4.35 -7.92 13.01
CA ASN A 24 4.60 -9.04 12.12
C ASN A 24 5.48 -10.07 12.85
N LYS A 25 5.30 -11.37 12.56
CA LYS A 25 5.93 -12.45 13.34
C LYS A 25 7.44 -12.62 13.07
N GLY A 26 7.99 -11.89 12.10
CA GLY A 26 9.42 -11.90 11.77
C GLY A 26 9.67 -11.55 10.30
N PRO A 27 10.95 -11.46 9.89
CA PRO A 27 11.33 -11.24 8.49
C PRO A 27 10.76 -12.33 7.59
N ASN A 28 10.38 -11.97 6.36
CA ASN A 28 9.81 -12.86 5.35
C ASN A 28 8.49 -13.55 5.78
N PHE A 29 7.86 -13.10 6.87
CA PHE A 29 6.56 -13.64 7.28
C PHE A 29 5.42 -13.06 6.45
N THR A 30 5.39 -11.74 6.28
CA THR A 30 4.41 -11.04 5.44
C THR A 30 5.15 -10.11 4.51
N ILE A 31 4.91 -10.24 3.21
CA ILE A 31 5.36 -9.24 2.23
C ILE A 31 4.17 -8.38 1.83
N HIS A 32 4.39 -7.07 1.72
CA HIS A 32 3.42 -6.13 1.18
C HIS A 32 3.84 -5.78 -0.23
N ILE A 33 2.90 -5.88 -1.16
CA ILE A 33 3.10 -5.58 -2.57
C ILE A 33 2.21 -4.39 -2.90
N ASP A 34 2.77 -3.40 -3.59
CA ASP A 34 2.05 -2.19 -3.99
C ASP A 34 2.54 -1.68 -5.34
N GLY A 35 1.69 -0.97 -6.05
CA GLY A 35 2.00 -0.38 -7.33
C GLY A 35 1.76 1.12 -7.35
N TYR A 36 2.63 1.83 -8.05
CA TYR A 36 2.66 3.27 -8.13
C TYR A 36 2.39 3.74 -9.55
N ASP A 37 1.25 4.40 -9.71
CA ASP A 37 0.66 4.69 -11.00
C ASP A 37 0.79 6.15 -11.45
N LYS A 38 1.35 7.04 -10.62
CA LYS A 38 1.42 8.47 -10.96
C LYS A 38 2.26 8.78 -12.20
N LEU A 39 3.14 7.85 -12.59
CA LEU A 39 3.96 7.96 -13.79
C LEU A 39 3.36 7.22 -15.00
N LYS A 40 2.18 6.59 -14.86
CA LYS A 40 1.48 5.94 -15.98
C LYS A 40 1.25 6.86 -17.19
N PRO A 41 1.01 8.19 -17.05
CA PRO A 41 0.91 9.09 -18.21
C PRO A 41 2.18 9.13 -19.07
N PHE A 42 3.34 8.80 -18.49
CA PHE A 42 4.63 8.70 -19.19
C PHE A 42 4.96 7.26 -19.62
N GLY A 43 4.02 6.32 -19.50
CA GLY A 43 4.23 4.91 -19.80
C GLY A 43 5.04 4.14 -18.76
N ILE A 44 5.24 4.72 -17.57
CA ILE A 44 6.03 4.12 -16.49
C ILE A 44 5.11 3.80 -15.32
N ALA A 45 4.93 2.52 -15.04
CA ALA A 45 4.40 2.03 -13.78
C ALA A 45 5.56 1.57 -12.90
N ILE A 46 5.50 1.82 -11.59
CA ILE A 46 6.49 1.31 -10.66
C ILE A 46 5.81 0.29 -9.76
N HIS A 47 6.41 -0.87 -9.58
CA HIS A 47 5.89 -1.90 -8.71
C HIS A 47 6.92 -2.25 -7.64
N GLY A 48 6.49 -2.25 -6.39
CA GLY A 48 7.36 -2.44 -5.23
C GLY A 48 6.85 -3.50 -4.28
N ALA A 49 7.75 -4.06 -3.50
CA ALA A 49 7.36 -4.83 -2.32
C ALA A 49 8.28 -4.56 -1.13
N VAL A 50 7.72 -4.72 0.06
CA VAL A 50 8.36 -4.41 1.33
C VAL A 50 8.11 -5.54 2.33
N ASP A 51 9.14 -5.89 3.10
CA ASP A 51 8.99 -6.83 4.22
C ASP A 51 8.17 -6.20 5.35
N GLY A 52 7.13 -6.88 5.80
CA GLY A 52 6.24 -6.37 6.83
C GLY A 52 6.90 -6.23 8.21
N PHE A 53 7.99 -6.96 8.49
CA PHE A 53 8.69 -6.88 9.77
C PHE A 53 9.79 -5.83 9.76
N SER A 54 10.76 -5.96 8.84
CA SER A 54 11.93 -5.08 8.79
C SER A 54 11.69 -3.78 8.03
N ARG A 55 10.62 -3.68 7.24
CA ARG A 55 10.35 -2.57 6.30
C ARG A 55 11.41 -2.41 5.21
N CYS A 56 12.26 -3.41 5.01
CA CYS A 56 13.20 -3.40 3.90
C CYS A 56 12.48 -3.55 2.56
N ILE A 57 12.94 -2.80 1.55
CA ILE A 57 12.48 -2.94 0.17
C ILE A 57 13.00 -4.27 -0.37
N LEU A 58 12.07 -5.09 -0.87
CA LEU A 58 12.35 -6.39 -1.45
C LEU A 58 12.62 -6.25 -2.95
N TRP A 59 11.81 -5.46 -3.65
CA TRP A 59 12.08 -5.04 -5.03
C TRP A 59 11.41 -3.69 -5.29
N LEU A 60 11.90 -3.02 -6.33
CA LEU A 60 11.34 -1.78 -6.86
C LEU A 60 11.64 -1.75 -8.35
N GLU A 61 10.65 -2.10 -9.16
CA GLU A 61 10.81 -2.37 -10.59
C GLU A 61 9.96 -1.40 -11.40
N ALA A 62 10.53 -0.84 -12.47
CA ALA A 62 9.78 -0.06 -13.44
C ALA A 62 9.25 -0.99 -14.54
N CYS A 63 7.96 -0.88 -14.84
CA CYS A 63 7.27 -1.68 -15.84
C CYS A 63 6.33 -0.83 -16.69
N TYR A 64 5.87 -1.37 -17.83
CA TYR A 64 4.91 -0.69 -18.69
C TYR A 64 3.46 -0.77 -18.14
N SER A 65 3.20 -1.68 -17.20
CA SER A 65 1.86 -1.88 -16.63
C SER A 65 1.94 -2.44 -15.21
N ASN A 66 1.17 -1.84 -14.31
CA ASN A 66 0.90 -2.37 -12.97
C ASN A 66 -0.35 -3.28 -12.95
N ASN A 67 -1.07 -3.40 -14.08
CA ASN A 67 -2.31 -4.15 -14.15
C ASN A 67 -2.09 -5.56 -14.74
N ASP A 68 -0.89 -5.85 -15.26
CA ASP A 68 -0.54 -7.17 -15.80
C ASP A 68 0.01 -8.08 -14.69
N PRO A 69 -0.77 -9.10 -14.26
CA PRO A 69 -0.34 -9.99 -13.19
C PRO A 69 0.89 -10.82 -13.55
N ARG A 70 1.22 -10.98 -14.84
CA ARG A 70 2.40 -11.75 -15.28
C ARG A 70 3.70 -11.05 -14.93
N LEU A 71 3.73 -9.71 -15.04
CA LEU A 71 4.88 -8.90 -14.66
C LEU A 71 5.10 -8.97 -13.14
N ILE A 72 4.02 -8.76 -12.38
CA ILE A 72 4.02 -8.82 -10.92
C ILE A 72 4.48 -10.20 -10.42
N ALA A 73 3.94 -11.27 -11.01
CA ALA A 73 4.36 -12.63 -10.71
C ALA A 73 5.83 -12.86 -11.08
N GLY A 74 6.32 -12.29 -12.18
CA GLY A 74 7.73 -12.34 -12.57
C GLY A 74 8.65 -11.72 -11.51
N PHE A 75 8.32 -10.52 -11.02
CA PHE A 75 9.07 -9.87 -9.94
C PHE A 75 9.09 -10.72 -8.67
N PHE A 76 7.94 -11.29 -8.30
CA PHE A 76 7.84 -12.17 -7.14
C PHE A 76 8.71 -13.43 -7.29
N VAL A 77 8.65 -14.10 -8.45
CA VAL A 77 9.45 -15.31 -8.72
C VAL A 77 10.95 -14.99 -8.70
N ASN A 78 11.35 -13.87 -9.30
CA ASN A 78 12.74 -13.41 -9.27
C ASN A 78 13.22 -13.13 -7.84
N PHE A 79 12.37 -12.50 -7.02
CA PHE A 79 12.64 -12.29 -5.61
C PHE A 79 12.83 -13.61 -4.85
N VAL A 80 11.90 -14.55 -4.97
CA VAL A 80 11.96 -15.87 -4.31
C VAL A 80 13.23 -16.62 -4.72
N LYS A 81 13.59 -16.60 -6.01
CA LYS A 81 14.84 -17.20 -6.52
C LYS A 81 16.07 -16.55 -5.89
N ARG A 82 16.09 -15.23 -5.73
CA ARG A 82 17.22 -14.49 -5.15
C ARG A 82 17.40 -14.77 -3.66
N ILE A 83 16.32 -14.88 -2.90
CA ILE A 83 16.41 -15.09 -1.44
C ILE A 83 16.40 -16.58 -1.03
N GLY A 84 16.11 -17.48 -1.96
CA GLY A 84 16.02 -18.93 -1.72
C GLY A 84 14.92 -19.33 -0.73
N ARG A 85 13.92 -18.48 -0.51
CA ARG A 85 12.84 -18.65 0.47
C ARG A 85 11.53 -18.07 -0.07
N VAL A 86 10.41 -18.59 0.44
CA VAL A 86 9.06 -18.13 0.08
C VAL A 86 8.44 -17.47 1.32
N PRO A 87 7.81 -16.30 1.19
CA PRO A 87 7.12 -15.67 2.30
C PRO A 87 5.87 -16.45 2.72
N ARG A 88 5.48 -16.35 3.99
CA ARG A 88 4.29 -17.04 4.51
C ARG A 88 2.99 -16.40 4.03
N LEU A 89 2.96 -15.08 3.94
CA LEU A 89 1.81 -14.29 3.53
C LEU A 89 2.22 -13.23 2.52
N ILE A 90 1.39 -13.04 1.51
CA ILE A 90 1.48 -11.92 0.56
C ILE A 90 0.25 -11.06 0.76
N ARG A 91 0.44 -9.75 0.91
CA ARG A 91 -0.62 -8.77 1.01
C ARG A 91 -0.44 -7.75 -0.10
N GLY A 92 -1.38 -7.70 -1.04
CA GLY A 92 -1.57 -6.57 -1.93
C GLY A 92 -2.86 -5.86 -1.54
N ASP A 93 -2.94 -4.56 -1.80
CA ASP A 93 -4.25 -3.91 -1.82
C ASP A 93 -4.97 -4.28 -3.11
N ALA A 94 -6.26 -4.62 -3.00
CA ALA A 94 -7.08 -4.83 -4.16
C ALA A 94 -7.53 -3.45 -4.62
N GLY A 95 -6.79 -2.86 -5.57
CA GLY A 95 -7.04 -1.51 -6.08
C GLY A 95 -8.53 -1.25 -6.29
N THR A 96 -9.13 -0.52 -5.36
CA THR A 96 -10.56 -0.15 -5.36
C THR A 96 -10.75 1.30 -5.74
N GLU A 97 -9.71 1.95 -6.24
CA GLU A 97 -9.64 3.40 -6.48
C GLU A 97 -10.41 3.88 -7.73
N ASN A 98 -11.23 3.02 -8.36
CA ASN A 98 -12.23 3.42 -9.35
C ASN A 98 -13.64 2.99 -8.91
N VAL A 99 -14.20 3.64 -7.90
CA VAL A 99 -15.65 3.68 -7.72
C VAL A 99 -16.10 5.14 -7.66
N TRP A 100 -16.66 5.55 -8.81
CA TRP A 100 -17.41 6.77 -9.17
C TRP A 100 -16.60 8.01 -9.57
#